data_AF-A0A2E1Q0Z3-F1
#
_entry.id   AF-A0A2E1Q0Z3-F1
#
_cell.length_a   1.000
_cell.length_b   1.000
_cell.length_c   1.000
_cell.angle_alpha   90.00
_cell.angle_beta   90.00
_cell.angle_gamma   90.00
#
_symmetry.space_group_name_H-M   'P 1'
#
loop_
_entity.id
_entity.type
_entity.pdbx_description
1 polymer ?
#
loop_
_entity_poly.entity_id
_entity_poly.type
_entity_poly.pdbx_seq_one_letter_code
_entity_poly.pdbx_strand_id
1 'polypeptide(L)'
;MAFVLLVSGLTLSCSGSVNLLETFATKDSDEAKYVQAKLLIDDGSYDSAVTVLLTTSTEFQAKAKYKTLLASAYAGKGGLTFLGLVESIKNASSTRVFPFLLSAFRSGTATTFASNIENLVLADEALASISSDPASRTEDENTLMILINFAIIGNYLSYYTDTAQDGTLDAGFTDVCTAADTPGTNINDTSVGAIGIALFKVLNIIPELENNFIANVIGSFTSCTAVEDIGSSLPGTPLSGMCSVTDATAFSALQYKGIRSLIKEDSVLGLGVNCTGDITACNCP
;
A
#
# COMPACT_ATOMS: atom_id res chain seq x y z
N MET A 1 -23.60 8.75 -53.13
CA MET A 1 -22.22 8.26 -52.96
C MET A 1 -21.78 8.16 -51.49
N ALA A 2 -22.16 9.08 -50.60
CA ALA A 2 -21.85 8.99 -49.16
C ALA A 2 -22.50 7.79 -48.42
N PHE A 3 -23.68 7.33 -48.87
CA PHE A 3 -24.41 6.21 -48.24
C PHE A 3 -23.79 4.83 -48.53
N VAL A 4 -23.01 4.70 -49.61
CA VAL A 4 -22.34 3.44 -49.99
C VAL A 4 -21.07 3.20 -49.17
N LEU A 5 -20.40 4.27 -48.71
CA LEU A 5 -19.23 4.19 -47.83
C LEU A 5 -19.59 3.72 -46.40
N LEU A 6 -20.79 4.05 -45.91
CA LEU A 6 -21.23 3.67 -44.56
C LEU A 6 -21.61 2.18 -44.46
N VAL A 7 -22.18 1.61 -45.52
CA VAL A 7 -22.64 0.21 -45.54
C VAL A 7 -21.49 -0.76 -45.85
N SER A 8 -20.46 -0.30 -46.59
CA SER A 8 -19.26 -1.11 -46.89
C SER A 8 -18.31 -1.28 -45.71
N GLY A 9 -18.40 -0.41 -44.69
CA GLY A 9 -17.56 -0.49 -43.48
C GLY A 9 -18.06 -1.49 -42.43
N LEU A 10 -19.35 -1.84 -42.46
CA LEU A 10 -19.97 -2.73 -41.46
C LEU A 10 -19.84 -4.22 -41.79
N THR A 11 -19.44 -4.58 -43.01
CA THR A 11 -19.27 -5.99 -43.42
C THR A 11 -17.82 -6.48 -43.36
N LEU A 12 -16.85 -5.58 -43.17
CA LEU A 12 -15.41 -5.91 -43.06
C LEU A 12 -14.94 -6.18 -41.63
N SER A 13 -15.76 -5.92 -40.60
CA SER A 13 -15.39 -6.08 -39.19
C SER A 13 -15.67 -7.47 -38.60
N CYS A 14 -16.35 -8.37 -39.32
CA CYS A 14 -16.83 -9.64 -38.76
C CYS A 14 -16.02 -10.89 -39.17
N SER A 15 -14.83 -10.76 -39.75
CA SER A 15 -14.00 -11.93 -40.08
C SER A 15 -12.51 -11.69 -39.84
N GLY A 16 -12.11 -11.67 -38.58
CA GLY A 16 -10.72 -11.91 -38.14
C GLY A 16 -9.62 -11.02 -38.72
N SER A 17 -9.97 -9.88 -39.34
CA SER A 17 -9.07 -9.05 -40.12
C SER A 17 -9.00 -7.67 -39.48
N VAL A 18 -7.79 -7.33 -39.00
CA VAL A 18 -7.26 -6.03 -38.58
C VAL A 18 -8.25 -4.87 -38.70
N ASN A 19 -8.60 -4.27 -37.56
CA ASN A 19 -9.45 -3.07 -37.54
C ASN A 19 -8.78 -2.00 -38.41
N LEU A 20 -9.42 -1.59 -39.51
CA LEU A 20 -8.83 -0.64 -40.48
C LEU A 20 -8.39 0.67 -39.80
N LEU A 21 -9.07 1.04 -38.72
CA LEU A 21 -8.73 2.22 -37.91
C LEU A 21 -7.41 2.06 -37.13
N GLU A 22 -6.97 0.84 -36.88
CA GLU A 22 -5.71 0.55 -36.17
C GLU A 22 -4.48 1.01 -36.97
N THR A 23 -4.57 1.02 -38.31
CA THR A 23 -3.47 1.47 -39.18
C THR A 23 -3.33 3.00 -39.17
N PHE A 24 -4.39 3.73 -38.81
CA PHE A 24 -4.38 5.19 -38.71
C PHE A 24 -4.20 5.70 -37.28
N ALA A 25 -4.20 4.81 -36.28
CA ALA A 25 -3.99 5.18 -34.90
C ALA A 25 -2.49 5.36 -34.60
N THR A 26 -2.11 6.56 -34.16
CA THR A 26 -0.73 6.82 -33.68
C THR A 26 -0.48 6.03 -32.40
N LYS A 27 0.43 5.04 -32.46
CA LYS A 27 0.80 4.21 -31.29
C LYS A 27 1.92 4.81 -30.45
N ASP A 28 2.64 5.79 -30.98
CA ASP A 28 3.84 6.34 -30.35
C ASP A 28 3.61 7.61 -29.51
N SER A 29 2.39 8.17 -29.52
CA SER A 29 2.07 9.32 -28.68
C SER A 29 2.07 8.95 -27.19
N ASP A 30 2.31 9.93 -26.32
CA ASP A 30 2.30 9.69 -24.88
C ASP A 30 0.93 9.19 -24.39
N GLU A 31 -0.16 9.69 -24.98
CA GLU A 31 -1.51 9.20 -24.70
C GLU A 31 -1.70 7.73 -25.13
N ALA A 32 -1.16 7.32 -26.28
CA ALA A 32 -1.24 5.94 -26.74
C ALA A 32 -0.46 5.00 -25.80
N LYS A 33 0.75 5.39 -25.41
CA LYS A 33 1.57 4.67 -24.41
C LYS A 33 0.88 4.59 -23.05
N TYR A 34 0.22 5.67 -22.61
CA TYR A 34 -0.56 5.69 -21.37
C TYR A 34 -1.74 4.71 -21.42
N VAL A 35 -2.48 4.67 -22.53
CA VAL A 35 -3.57 3.69 -22.71
C VAL A 35 -3.03 2.25 -22.78
N GLN A 36 -1.91 2.04 -23.50
CA GLN A 36 -1.26 0.73 -23.56
C GLN A 36 -0.82 0.26 -22.17
N ALA A 37 -0.23 1.14 -21.36
CA ALA A 37 0.17 0.83 -19.99
C ALA A 37 -1.03 0.44 -19.11
N LYS A 38 -2.18 1.10 -19.27
CA LYS A 38 -3.42 0.69 -18.58
C LYS A 38 -3.82 -0.74 -18.92
N LEU A 39 -3.87 -1.07 -20.21
CA LEU A 39 -4.21 -2.43 -20.66
C LEU A 39 -3.23 -3.48 -20.11
N LEU A 40 -1.94 -3.13 -20.04
CA LEU A 40 -0.92 -4.00 -19.46
C LEU A 40 -1.10 -4.19 -17.94
N ILE A 41 -1.50 -3.14 -17.21
CA ILE A 41 -1.83 -3.24 -15.77
C ILE A 41 -3.07 -4.12 -15.56
N ASP A 42 -4.11 -3.94 -16.39
CA ASP A 42 -5.34 -4.74 -16.34
C ASP A 42 -5.07 -6.24 -16.63
N ASP A 43 -4.06 -6.53 -17.45
CA ASP A 43 -3.58 -7.89 -17.76
C ASP A 43 -2.61 -8.45 -16.69
N GLY A 44 -2.23 -7.66 -15.69
CA GLY A 44 -1.23 -8.05 -14.68
C GLY A 44 0.22 -8.02 -15.19
N SER A 45 0.45 -7.52 -16.40
CA SER A 45 1.75 -7.37 -17.06
C SER A 45 2.49 -6.11 -16.58
N TYR A 46 2.69 -5.99 -15.26
CA TYR A 46 3.17 -4.76 -14.63
C TYR A 46 4.57 -4.31 -15.06
N ASP A 47 5.51 -5.24 -15.27
CA ASP A 47 6.86 -4.92 -15.79
C ASP A 47 6.80 -4.24 -17.17
N SER A 48 5.92 -4.76 -18.03
CA SER A 48 5.71 -4.21 -19.36
C SER A 48 5.04 -2.83 -19.28
N ALA A 49 4.09 -2.65 -18.35
CA ALA A 49 3.44 -1.37 -18.12
C ALA A 49 4.44 -0.28 -17.68
N VAL A 50 5.31 -0.59 -16.70
CA VAL A 50 6.38 0.32 -16.26
C VAL A 50 7.31 0.65 -17.43
N THR A 51 7.73 -0.35 -18.20
CA THR A 51 8.61 -0.16 -19.36
C THR A 51 7.98 0.81 -20.36
N VAL A 52 6.70 0.64 -20.71
CA VAL A 52 5.99 1.54 -21.63
C VAL A 52 5.89 2.97 -21.07
N LEU A 53 5.54 3.12 -19.79
CA LEU A 53 5.42 4.42 -19.14
C LEU A 53 6.73 5.21 -19.17
N LEU A 54 7.86 4.55 -18.91
CA LEU A 54 9.18 5.19 -18.94
C LEU A 54 9.60 5.69 -20.33
N THR A 55 8.92 5.28 -21.40
CA THR A 55 9.16 5.78 -22.77
C THR A 55 8.35 7.03 -23.14
N THR A 56 7.52 7.55 -22.23
CA THR A 56 6.77 8.80 -22.43
C THR A 56 7.67 10.03 -22.28
N SER A 57 7.25 11.17 -22.85
CA SER A 57 8.00 12.43 -22.73
C SER A 57 8.05 12.94 -21.28
N THR A 58 9.09 13.70 -20.94
CA THR A 58 9.25 14.31 -19.61
C THR A 58 8.09 15.23 -19.23
N GLU A 59 7.50 15.94 -20.19
CA GLU A 59 6.31 16.77 -19.99
C GLU A 59 5.10 15.91 -19.58
N PHE A 60 4.92 14.75 -20.21
CA PHE A 60 3.85 13.84 -19.84
C PHE A 60 4.08 13.18 -18.48
N GLN A 61 5.33 12.82 -18.17
CA GLN A 61 5.72 12.24 -16.88
C GLN A 61 5.46 13.18 -15.70
N ALA A 62 5.46 14.51 -15.93
CA ALA A 62 5.14 15.50 -14.90
C ALA A 62 3.65 15.50 -14.50
N LYS A 63 2.76 14.93 -15.32
CA LYS A 63 1.29 14.96 -15.09
C LYS A 63 0.91 14.01 -13.95
N ALA A 64 -0.01 14.42 -13.09
CA ALA A 64 -0.54 13.61 -11.99
C ALA A 64 -1.05 12.24 -12.48
N LYS A 65 -1.86 12.22 -13.56
CA LYS A 65 -2.37 10.97 -14.16
C LYS A 65 -1.27 9.96 -14.51
N TYR A 66 -0.10 10.42 -14.97
CA TYR A 66 1.03 9.54 -15.26
C TYR A 66 1.58 8.93 -13.97
N LYS A 67 1.81 9.78 -12.96
CA LYS A 67 2.34 9.39 -11.65
C LYS A 67 1.42 8.39 -10.95
N THR A 68 0.10 8.61 -10.98
CA THR A 68 -0.90 7.68 -10.45
C THR A 68 -0.85 6.34 -11.16
N LEU A 69 -0.77 6.32 -12.50
CA LEU A 69 -0.71 5.06 -13.24
C LEU A 69 0.62 4.31 -13.02
N LEU A 70 1.73 5.04 -12.93
CA LEU A 70 3.04 4.48 -12.61
C LEU A 70 3.05 3.88 -11.20
N ALA A 71 2.45 4.57 -10.23
CA ALA A 71 2.28 4.05 -8.88
C ALA A 71 1.45 2.76 -8.87
N SER A 72 0.34 2.70 -9.62
CA SER A 72 -0.45 1.47 -9.75
C SER A 72 0.36 0.31 -10.34
N ALA A 73 1.18 0.57 -11.36
CA ALA A 73 2.04 -0.46 -11.96
C ALA A 73 3.07 -0.99 -10.96
N TYR A 74 3.77 -0.10 -10.26
CA TYR A 74 4.71 -0.50 -9.21
C TYR A 74 4.03 -1.21 -8.05
N ALA A 75 2.85 -0.76 -7.62
CA ALA A 75 2.10 -1.42 -6.57
C ALA A 75 1.71 -2.86 -6.96
N GLY A 76 1.29 -3.05 -8.22
CA GLY A 76 1.04 -4.39 -8.80
C GLY A 76 2.27 -5.28 -8.76
N LYS A 77 3.45 -4.76 -9.16
CA LYS A 77 4.74 -5.48 -9.01
C LYS A 77 5.05 -5.82 -7.55
N GLY A 78 4.63 -4.96 -6.63
CA GLY A 78 4.73 -5.14 -5.18
C GLY A 78 3.76 -6.16 -4.58
N GLY A 79 2.96 -6.83 -5.41
CA GLY A 79 1.97 -7.82 -4.97
C GLY A 79 0.63 -7.21 -4.54
N LEU A 80 0.41 -5.90 -4.70
CA LEU A 80 -0.89 -5.28 -4.44
C LEU A 80 -1.87 -5.61 -5.57
N THR A 81 -2.90 -6.40 -5.24
CA THR A 81 -4.05 -6.62 -6.12
C THR A 81 -5.25 -5.83 -5.60
N PHE A 82 -5.62 -4.74 -6.29
CA PHE A 82 -6.68 -3.83 -5.82
C PHE A 82 -8.00 -4.56 -5.54
N LEU A 83 -8.47 -5.38 -6.51
CA LEU A 83 -9.71 -6.14 -6.34
C LEU A 83 -9.62 -7.13 -5.19
N GLY A 84 -8.50 -7.87 -5.07
CA GLY A 84 -8.28 -8.81 -3.98
C GLY A 84 -8.29 -8.14 -2.62
N LEU A 85 -7.65 -6.97 -2.48
CA LEU A 85 -7.63 -6.22 -1.23
C LEU A 85 -9.01 -5.63 -0.89
N VAL A 86 -9.72 -5.06 -1.88
CA VAL A 86 -11.08 -4.51 -1.66
C VAL A 86 -12.07 -5.60 -1.28
N GLU A 87 -12.01 -6.77 -1.90
CA GLU A 87 -12.82 -7.94 -1.52
C GLU A 87 -12.48 -8.40 -0.11
N SER A 88 -11.20 -8.45 0.23
CA SER A 88 -10.73 -8.80 1.57
C SER A 88 -11.25 -7.81 2.61
N ILE A 89 -11.17 -6.50 2.33
CA ILE A 89 -11.70 -5.44 3.19
C ILE A 89 -13.20 -5.61 3.41
N LYS A 90 -13.97 -5.88 2.34
CA LYS A 90 -15.43 -6.06 2.42
C LYS A 90 -15.82 -7.19 3.38
N ASN A 91 -14.99 -8.23 3.47
CA ASN A 91 -15.22 -9.39 4.31
C ASN A 91 -14.60 -9.27 5.71
N ALA A 92 -13.84 -8.19 5.97
CA ALA A 92 -13.10 -8.02 7.22
C ALA A 92 -13.94 -7.47 8.40
N SER A 93 -15.27 -7.44 8.30
CA SER A 93 -16.13 -6.85 9.34
C SER A 93 -15.84 -7.49 10.71
N SER A 94 -15.19 -6.74 11.61
CA SER A 94 -14.68 -7.13 12.95
C SER A 94 -13.24 -7.63 13.06
N THR A 95 -12.41 -7.56 12.01
CA THR A 95 -11.01 -8.00 12.07
C THR A 95 -10.09 -6.83 12.38
N ARG A 96 -9.13 -7.05 13.28
CA ARG A 96 -8.05 -6.10 13.56
C ARG A 96 -7.22 -5.85 12.31
N VAL A 97 -6.70 -4.63 12.14
CA VAL A 97 -6.03 -4.21 10.91
C VAL A 97 -4.80 -5.06 10.60
N PHE A 98 -3.92 -5.34 11.57
CA PHE A 98 -2.68 -6.06 11.30
C PHE A 98 -2.90 -7.54 10.98
N PRO A 99 -3.75 -8.31 11.69
CA PRO A 99 -4.13 -9.65 11.26
C PRO A 99 -4.78 -9.67 9.87
N PHE A 100 -5.60 -8.67 9.55
CA PHE A 100 -6.16 -8.53 8.23
C PHE A 100 -5.07 -8.36 7.15
N LEU A 101 -4.16 -7.41 7.34
CA LEU A 101 -3.06 -7.15 6.41
C LEU A 101 -2.09 -8.33 6.32
N LEU A 102 -1.77 -8.96 7.45
CA LEU A 102 -1.02 -10.21 7.50
C LEU A 102 -1.67 -11.27 6.62
N SER A 103 -3.01 -11.43 6.69
CA SER A 103 -3.74 -12.41 5.90
C SER A 103 -3.82 -12.06 4.41
N ALA A 104 -3.75 -10.78 4.04
CA ALA A 104 -3.89 -10.29 2.67
C ALA A 104 -2.59 -10.33 1.85
N PHE A 105 -1.42 -10.30 2.51
CA PHE A 105 -0.13 -10.23 1.84
C PHE A 105 0.74 -11.46 2.15
N ARG A 106 1.44 -11.95 1.14
CA ARG A 106 2.34 -13.11 1.24
C ARG A 106 3.68 -12.76 0.64
N SER A 107 4.66 -12.51 1.50
CA SER A 107 6.00 -12.13 1.05
C SER A 107 6.93 -13.33 0.86
N GLY A 108 6.57 -14.52 1.36
CA GLY A 108 7.31 -15.75 1.16
C GLY A 108 8.77 -15.68 1.58
N THR A 109 9.65 -15.59 0.58
CA THR A 109 11.10 -15.61 0.74
C THR A 109 11.67 -14.21 0.93
N ALA A 110 12.90 -14.11 1.46
CA ALA A 110 13.62 -12.84 1.57
C ALA A 110 13.75 -12.09 0.23
N THR A 111 13.92 -12.81 -0.88
CA THR A 111 14.00 -12.21 -2.22
C THR A 111 12.68 -11.62 -2.67
N THR A 112 11.58 -12.34 -2.47
CA THR A 112 10.22 -11.87 -2.81
C THR A 112 9.84 -10.68 -1.92
N PHE A 113 10.11 -10.76 -0.62
CA PHE A 113 9.93 -9.64 0.31
C PHE A 113 10.69 -8.39 -0.15
N ALA A 114 11.99 -8.50 -0.40
CA ALA A 114 12.82 -7.36 -0.82
C ALA A 114 12.30 -6.72 -2.13
N SER A 115 12.00 -7.55 -3.13
CA SER A 115 11.42 -7.09 -4.41
C SER A 115 10.06 -6.41 -4.21
N ASN A 116 9.19 -6.97 -3.37
CA ASN A 116 7.87 -6.39 -3.13
C ASN A 116 8.00 -5.03 -2.46
N ILE A 117 8.80 -4.92 -1.40
CA ILE A 117 9.01 -3.66 -0.68
C ILE A 117 9.64 -2.60 -1.58
N GLU A 118 10.65 -2.94 -2.39
CA GLU A 118 11.24 -2.00 -3.34
C GLU A 118 10.19 -1.39 -4.28
N ASN A 119 9.34 -2.24 -4.87
CA ASN A 119 8.30 -1.77 -5.79
C ASN A 119 7.21 -0.97 -5.06
N LEU A 120 6.81 -1.35 -3.85
CA LEU A 120 5.83 -0.59 -3.07
C LEU A 120 6.35 0.78 -2.65
N VAL A 121 7.64 0.89 -2.32
CA VAL A 121 8.28 2.18 -2.03
C VAL A 121 8.31 3.06 -3.29
N LEU A 122 8.68 2.51 -4.46
CA LEU A 122 8.61 3.24 -5.73
C LEU A 122 7.19 3.70 -6.07
N ALA A 123 6.17 2.91 -5.72
CA ALA A 123 4.77 3.29 -5.89
C ALA A 123 4.37 4.45 -4.98
N ASP A 124 4.76 4.40 -3.70
CA ASP A 124 4.52 5.46 -2.73
C ASP A 124 5.22 6.77 -3.14
N GLU A 125 6.49 6.70 -3.56
CA GLU A 125 7.26 7.84 -4.05
C GLU A 125 6.62 8.47 -5.30
N ALA A 126 6.13 7.66 -6.24
CA ALA A 126 5.45 8.15 -7.43
C ALA A 126 4.22 8.99 -7.07
N LEU A 127 3.38 8.55 -6.12
CA LEU A 127 2.25 9.34 -5.64
C LEU A 127 2.66 10.54 -4.79
N ALA A 128 3.65 10.39 -3.91
CA ALA A 128 4.18 11.49 -3.10
C ALA A 128 4.75 12.61 -3.98
N SER A 129 5.21 12.30 -5.19
CA SER A 129 5.68 13.29 -6.15
C SER A 129 4.56 14.14 -6.78
N ILE A 130 3.28 13.76 -6.61
CA ILE A 130 2.14 14.59 -7.00
C ILE A 130 2.01 15.75 -6.01
N SER A 131 1.94 15.41 -4.72
CA SER A 131 1.97 16.34 -3.60
C SER A 131 2.37 15.60 -2.32
N SER A 132 3.17 16.25 -1.47
CA SER A 132 3.46 15.81 -0.11
C SER A 132 2.32 16.08 0.87
N ASP A 133 1.45 17.03 0.54
CA ASP A 133 0.25 17.37 1.30
C ASP A 133 -0.95 16.51 0.83
N PRO A 134 -1.52 15.64 1.69
CA PRO A 134 -2.69 14.84 1.37
C PRO A 134 -3.90 15.64 0.89
N ALA A 135 -4.14 16.84 1.42
CA ALA A 135 -5.28 17.69 1.05
C ALA A 135 -5.18 18.22 -0.40
N SER A 136 -3.98 18.20 -0.97
CA SER A 136 -3.71 18.63 -2.34
C SER A 136 -3.76 17.48 -3.36
N ARG A 137 -4.11 16.26 -2.93
CA ARG A 137 -4.32 15.09 -3.81
C ARG A 137 -5.80 14.78 -3.97
N THR A 138 -6.15 14.09 -5.03
CA THR A 138 -7.52 13.59 -5.24
C THR A 138 -7.83 12.44 -4.28
N GLU A 139 -9.11 12.17 -4.03
CA GLU A 139 -9.57 11.04 -3.20
C GLU A 139 -9.02 9.70 -3.72
N ASP A 140 -8.99 9.50 -5.04
CA ASP A 140 -8.45 8.29 -5.67
C ASP A 140 -6.94 8.12 -5.42
N GLU A 141 -6.17 9.21 -5.51
CA GLU A 141 -4.72 9.20 -5.23
C GLU A 141 -4.42 8.92 -3.75
N ASN A 142 -5.21 9.53 -2.85
CA ASN A 142 -5.12 9.28 -1.41
C ASN A 142 -5.51 7.84 -1.06
N THR A 143 -6.58 7.32 -1.68
CA THR A 143 -7.00 5.92 -1.53
C THR A 143 -5.90 4.97 -1.99
N LEU A 144 -5.33 5.19 -3.18
CA LEU A 144 -4.24 4.35 -3.69
C LEU A 144 -3.02 4.39 -2.77
N MET A 145 -2.64 5.56 -2.25
CA MET A 145 -1.52 5.68 -1.30
C MET A 145 -1.80 4.90 -0.01
N ILE A 146 -3.03 4.91 0.51
CA ILE A 146 -3.39 4.08 1.67
C ILE A 146 -3.20 2.60 1.36
N LEU A 147 -3.70 2.12 0.22
CA LEU A 147 -3.58 0.71 -0.15
C LEU A 147 -2.12 0.27 -0.35
N ILE A 148 -1.27 1.14 -0.90
CA ILE A 148 0.17 0.91 -1.02
C ILE A 148 0.80 0.80 0.38
N ASN A 149 0.51 1.73 1.29
CA ASN A 149 1.09 1.71 2.63
C ASN A 149 0.57 0.52 3.48
N PHE A 150 -0.67 0.09 3.25
CA PHE A 150 -1.18 -1.18 3.77
C PHE A 150 -0.45 -2.40 3.22
N ALA A 151 -0.13 -2.42 1.93
CA ALA A 151 0.69 -3.46 1.35
C ALA A 151 2.11 -3.49 1.93
N ILE A 152 2.70 -2.33 2.21
CA ILE A 152 4.00 -2.23 2.89
C ILE A 152 3.89 -2.89 4.26
N ILE A 153 2.94 -2.47 5.09
CA ILE A 153 2.73 -3.04 6.43
C ILE A 153 2.51 -4.56 6.34
N GLY A 154 1.59 -5.01 5.47
CA GLY A 154 1.28 -6.42 5.28
C GLY A 154 2.48 -7.26 4.84
N ASN A 155 3.33 -6.76 3.94
CA ASN A 155 4.54 -7.47 3.52
C ASN A 155 5.56 -7.58 4.68
N TYR A 156 5.75 -6.51 5.47
CA TYR A 156 6.59 -6.58 6.67
C TYR A 156 6.04 -7.59 7.68
N LEU A 157 4.74 -7.56 7.98
CA LEU A 157 4.12 -8.51 8.91
C LEU A 157 4.22 -9.94 8.39
N SER A 158 3.87 -10.20 7.12
CA SER A 158 3.96 -11.54 6.53
C SER A 158 5.37 -12.10 6.59
N TYR A 159 6.38 -11.32 6.22
CA TYR A 159 7.76 -11.79 6.21
C TYR A 159 8.29 -12.12 7.62
N TYR A 160 8.01 -11.28 8.61
CA TYR A 160 8.56 -11.48 9.95
C TYR A 160 7.71 -12.37 10.86
N THR A 161 6.41 -12.50 10.61
CA THR A 161 5.48 -13.14 11.56
C THR A 161 4.68 -14.31 10.98
N ASP A 162 4.75 -14.56 9.67
CA ASP A 162 4.07 -15.67 8.97
C ASP A 162 5.04 -16.35 8.00
N THR A 163 6.04 -17.04 8.55
CA THR A 163 7.01 -17.82 7.79
C THR A 163 6.37 -19.06 7.14
N ALA A 164 5.24 -19.54 7.66
CA ALA A 164 4.45 -20.61 7.06
C ALA A 164 3.66 -20.18 5.80
N GLN A 165 3.45 -18.88 5.60
CA GLN A 165 2.70 -18.27 4.51
C GLN A 165 1.21 -18.67 4.46
N ASP A 166 0.61 -18.91 5.62
CA ASP A 166 -0.79 -19.30 5.74
C ASP A 166 -1.72 -18.12 6.10
N GLY A 167 -1.15 -16.94 6.34
CA GLY A 167 -1.89 -15.73 6.72
C GLY A 167 -2.25 -15.66 8.19
N THR A 168 -1.65 -16.53 8.98
CA THR A 168 -1.81 -16.54 10.42
C THR A 168 -0.47 -16.28 11.08
N LEU A 169 -0.53 -15.86 12.34
CA LEU A 169 0.66 -15.62 13.12
C LEU A 169 1.34 -16.94 13.47
N ASP A 170 2.62 -17.08 13.18
CA ASP A 170 3.39 -18.25 13.58
C ASP A 170 3.49 -18.34 15.11
N ALA A 171 3.31 -19.55 15.66
CA ALA A 171 3.41 -19.80 17.10
C ALA A 171 4.81 -19.48 17.70
N GLY A 172 5.84 -19.37 16.86
CA GLY A 172 7.21 -19.00 17.25
C GLY A 172 7.44 -17.49 17.41
N PHE A 173 6.50 -16.67 16.95
CA PHE A 173 6.62 -15.22 17.04
C PHE A 173 6.23 -14.75 18.45
N THR A 174 7.22 -14.64 19.34
CA THR A 174 6.97 -14.48 20.79
C THR A 174 7.21 -13.08 21.32
N ASP A 175 8.07 -12.26 20.68
CA ASP A 175 8.48 -10.98 21.27
C ASP A 175 8.69 -9.83 20.27
N VAL A 176 7.62 -9.07 20.03
CA VAL A 176 7.67 -7.82 19.26
C VAL A 176 8.50 -6.73 19.96
N CYS A 177 8.76 -6.83 21.26
CA CYS A 177 9.43 -5.78 22.03
C CYS A 177 10.95 -5.83 21.94
N THR A 178 11.52 -6.90 21.40
CA THR A 178 12.98 -7.01 21.22
C THR A 178 13.40 -6.66 19.80
N ALA A 179 14.45 -5.85 19.69
CA ALA A 179 15.09 -5.58 18.41
C ALA A 179 15.98 -6.77 18.05
N ALA A 180 15.48 -7.65 17.18
CA ALA A 180 16.30 -8.64 16.51
C ALA A 180 15.84 -8.83 15.06
N ASP A 181 16.78 -9.15 14.18
CA ASP A 181 16.56 -9.35 12.75
C ASP A 181 16.48 -10.84 12.45
N THR A 182 15.40 -11.48 12.90
CA THR A 182 15.22 -12.92 12.72
C THR A 182 13.78 -13.19 12.35
N PRO A 183 13.49 -13.42 11.05
CA PRO A 183 12.16 -13.79 10.57
C PRO A 183 11.57 -14.97 11.37
N GLY A 184 10.27 -14.89 11.65
CA GLY A 184 9.53 -15.87 12.45
C GLY A 184 9.76 -15.75 13.96
N THR A 185 10.66 -14.86 14.40
CA THR A 185 10.94 -14.64 15.84
C THR A 185 10.63 -13.21 16.25
N ASN A 186 11.30 -12.22 15.63
CA ASN A 186 11.26 -10.81 16.04
C ASN A 186 11.34 -9.88 14.81
N ILE A 187 11.02 -8.60 15.00
CA ILE A 187 11.13 -7.54 13.98
C ILE A 187 12.26 -6.58 14.38
N ASN A 188 13.16 -6.20 13.48
CA ASN A 188 14.23 -5.22 13.77
C ASN A 188 13.70 -3.77 13.78
N ASP A 189 14.47 -2.82 14.34
CA ASP A 189 14.03 -1.42 14.44
C ASP A 189 13.80 -0.78 13.06
N THR A 190 14.64 -1.07 12.07
CA THR A 190 14.46 -0.57 10.70
C THR A 190 13.09 -0.95 10.13
N SER A 191 12.67 -2.20 10.32
CA SER A 191 11.39 -2.72 9.82
C SER A 191 10.22 -2.19 10.63
N VAL A 192 10.36 -2.06 11.95
CA VAL A 192 9.36 -1.38 12.80
C VAL A 192 9.19 0.07 12.37
N GLY A 193 10.27 0.78 12.06
CA GLY A 193 10.23 2.15 11.57
C GLY A 193 9.51 2.25 10.22
N ALA A 194 9.76 1.31 9.31
CA ALA A 194 9.04 1.25 8.03
C ALA A 194 7.53 1.01 8.21
N ILE A 195 7.14 0.09 9.10
CA ILE A 195 5.73 -0.11 9.49
C ILE A 195 5.14 1.18 10.07
N GLY A 196 5.88 1.85 10.96
CA GLY A 196 5.47 3.12 11.57
C GLY A 196 5.21 4.21 10.53
N ILE A 197 6.16 4.46 9.63
CA ILE A 197 5.99 5.46 8.55
C ILE A 197 4.76 5.15 7.70
N ALA A 198 4.60 3.89 7.28
CA ALA A 198 3.47 3.50 6.46
C ALA A 198 2.14 3.72 7.20
N LEU A 199 2.09 3.36 8.49
CA LEU A 199 0.90 3.58 9.33
C LEU A 199 0.60 5.08 9.48
N PHE A 200 1.58 5.92 9.79
CA PHE A 200 1.34 7.35 10.00
C PHE A 200 0.97 8.07 8.69
N LYS A 201 1.52 7.63 7.56
CA LYS A 201 1.05 8.09 6.24
C LYS A 201 -0.44 7.77 6.06
N VAL A 202 -0.87 6.55 6.34
CA VAL A 202 -2.30 6.19 6.28
C VAL A 202 -3.13 7.10 7.19
N LEU A 203 -2.72 7.27 8.44
CA LEU A 203 -3.46 8.07 9.42
C LEU A 203 -3.52 9.57 9.08
N ASN A 204 -2.52 10.09 8.38
CA ASN A 204 -2.52 11.47 7.88
C ASN A 204 -3.42 11.65 6.64
N ILE A 205 -3.77 10.57 5.94
CA ILE A 205 -4.60 10.61 4.72
C ILE A 205 -6.09 10.43 5.05
N ILE A 206 -6.43 9.63 6.07
CA ILE A 206 -7.83 9.34 6.44
C ILE A 206 -8.72 10.61 6.53
N PRO A 207 -8.28 11.72 7.16
CA PRO A 207 -9.12 12.92 7.26
C PRO A 207 -9.53 13.53 5.90
N GLU A 208 -8.79 13.23 4.84
CA GLU A 208 -9.02 13.74 3.48
C GLU A 208 -9.94 12.85 2.64
N LEU A 209 -10.42 11.72 3.19
CA LEU A 209 -11.37 10.84 2.50
C LEU A 209 -12.81 11.21 2.87
N GLU A 210 -13.62 11.59 1.88
CA GLU A 210 -15.05 11.86 2.08
C GLU A 210 -15.85 10.57 2.35
N ASN A 211 -15.40 9.44 1.78
CA ASN A 211 -16.04 8.14 1.93
C ASN A 211 -15.38 7.26 3.00
N ASN A 212 -16.10 7.00 4.08
CA ASN A 212 -15.68 6.19 5.23
C ASN A 212 -15.39 4.69 4.94
N PHE A 213 -15.27 4.25 3.69
CA PHE A 213 -15.03 2.84 3.39
C PHE A 213 -13.76 2.33 4.08
N ILE A 214 -12.66 3.09 3.98
CA ILE A 214 -11.40 2.79 4.67
C ILE A 214 -11.52 3.04 6.18
N ALA A 215 -12.22 4.11 6.61
CA ALA A 215 -12.39 4.43 8.02
C ALA A 215 -13.08 3.29 8.80
N ASN A 216 -14.01 2.58 8.16
CA ASN A 216 -14.66 1.40 8.75
C ASN A 216 -13.71 0.22 8.98
N VAL A 217 -12.59 0.14 8.24
CA VAL A 217 -11.56 -0.91 8.39
C VAL A 217 -10.62 -0.58 9.53
N ILE A 218 -10.23 0.69 9.62
CA ILE A 218 -9.22 1.17 10.59
C ILE A 218 -9.84 1.40 11.98
N GLY A 219 -11.17 1.43 12.05
CA GLY A 219 -11.91 1.57 13.31
C GLY A 219 -11.72 2.96 13.92
N SER A 220 -11.38 3.02 15.21
CA SER A 220 -11.24 4.28 15.96
C SER A 220 -9.93 5.02 15.70
N PHE A 221 -8.98 4.46 14.94
CA PHE A 221 -7.74 5.13 14.57
C PHE A 221 -7.99 6.02 13.34
N THR A 222 -8.71 7.11 13.56
CA THR A 222 -9.14 8.01 12.48
C THR A 222 -8.13 9.13 12.19
N SER A 223 -7.09 9.28 13.02
CA SER A 223 -6.09 10.32 12.85
C SER A 223 -4.78 10.01 13.54
N CYS A 224 -3.75 10.74 13.13
CA CYS A 224 -2.45 10.74 13.77
C CYS A 224 -2.49 11.30 15.21
N THR A 225 -3.34 12.28 15.49
CA THR A 225 -3.52 12.82 16.85
C THR A 225 -4.00 11.75 17.83
N ALA A 226 -4.88 10.84 17.40
CA ALA A 226 -5.36 9.75 18.25
C ALA A 226 -4.20 8.83 18.71
N VAL A 227 -3.20 8.59 17.86
CA VAL A 227 -2.01 7.81 18.22
C VAL A 227 -1.10 8.57 19.18
N GLU A 228 -0.91 9.87 18.95
CA GLU A 228 -0.08 10.69 19.85
C GLU A 228 -0.72 10.83 21.25
N ASP A 229 -2.05 10.99 21.31
CA ASP A 229 -2.82 11.05 22.55
C ASP A 229 -2.72 9.73 23.32
N ILE A 230 -2.81 8.59 22.63
CA ILE A 230 -2.53 7.28 23.20
C ILE A 230 -1.11 7.25 23.81
N GLY A 231 -0.11 7.76 23.09
CA GLY A 231 1.26 7.83 23.59
C GLY A 231 1.43 8.64 24.87
N SER A 232 0.62 9.68 25.06
CA SER A 232 0.64 10.49 26.28
C SER A 232 0.17 9.70 27.52
N SER A 233 -0.61 8.64 27.33
CA SER A 233 -1.08 7.75 28.40
C SER A 233 -0.09 6.67 28.79
N LEU A 234 0.98 6.47 27.99
CA LEU A 234 2.00 5.47 28.25
C LEU A 234 3.12 6.03 29.15
N PRO A 235 3.42 5.41 30.29
CA PRO A 235 4.50 5.86 31.16
C PRO A 235 5.86 5.74 30.47
N GLY A 236 6.53 6.86 30.25
CA GLY A 236 7.91 6.90 29.75
C GLY A 236 8.07 6.79 28.24
N THR A 237 7.00 6.82 27.44
CA THR A 237 7.06 6.73 25.97
C THR A 237 6.24 7.86 25.31
N PRO A 238 6.69 9.12 25.36
CA PRO A 238 6.04 10.18 24.59
C PRO A 238 6.11 9.84 23.10
N LEU A 239 4.96 9.63 22.48
CA LEU A 239 4.82 9.44 21.03
C LEU A 239 4.59 10.77 20.29
N SER A 240 4.83 11.90 20.96
CA SER A 240 4.69 13.22 20.37
C SER A 240 5.61 13.37 19.15
N GLY A 241 5.06 13.90 18.05
CA GLY A 241 5.79 14.13 16.80
C GLY A 241 6.12 12.85 16.04
N MET A 242 5.57 11.70 16.44
CA MET A 242 5.81 10.43 15.73
C MET A 242 5.20 10.46 14.31
N CYS A 243 4.10 11.20 14.13
CA CYS A 243 3.43 11.34 12.85
C CYS A 243 4.10 12.27 11.84
N SER A 244 5.11 13.03 12.25
CA SER A 244 5.92 13.87 11.36
C SER A 244 7.24 13.20 10.93
N VAL A 245 7.54 12.01 11.45
CA VAL A 245 8.73 11.25 11.07
C VAL A 245 8.53 10.62 9.70
N THR A 246 9.39 10.96 8.75
CA THR A 246 9.38 10.45 7.37
C THR A 246 10.54 9.51 7.06
N ASP A 247 11.51 9.38 7.96
CA ASP A 247 12.68 8.50 7.86
C ASP A 247 12.68 7.53 9.04
N ALA A 248 12.76 6.22 8.76
CA ALA A 248 12.68 5.19 9.78
C ALA A 248 13.80 5.39 10.81
N THR A 249 14.99 5.81 10.36
CA THR A 249 16.15 6.01 11.23
C THR A 249 16.00 7.21 12.18
N ALA A 250 15.05 8.11 11.91
CA ALA A 250 14.79 9.28 12.75
C ALA A 250 13.86 8.99 13.94
N PHE A 251 13.26 7.79 14.03
CA PHE A 251 12.54 7.38 15.24
C PHE A 251 13.49 7.26 16.43
N SER A 252 13.08 7.84 17.54
CA SER A 252 13.72 7.61 18.85
C SER A 252 13.45 6.19 19.34
N ALA A 253 14.28 5.71 20.26
CA ALA A 253 14.08 4.43 20.93
C ALA A 253 12.67 4.30 21.57
N LEU A 254 12.12 5.40 22.08
CA LEU A 254 10.78 5.41 22.69
C LEU A 254 9.66 5.32 21.64
N GLN A 255 9.83 5.94 20.47
CA GLN A 255 8.89 5.80 19.36
C GLN A 255 8.90 4.39 18.79
N TYR A 256 10.07 3.73 18.66
CA TYR A 256 10.14 2.32 18.29
C TYR A 256 9.38 1.43 19.29
N LYS A 257 9.53 1.66 20.60
CA LYS A 257 8.74 0.94 21.62
C LYS A 257 7.24 1.18 21.47
N GLY A 258 6.82 2.41 21.18
CA GLY A 258 5.43 2.73 20.88
C GLY A 258 4.87 1.95 19.69
N ILE A 259 5.60 1.93 18.57
CA ILE A 259 5.20 1.19 17.37
C ILE A 259 5.15 -0.32 17.65
N ARG A 260 6.14 -0.87 18.37
CA ARG A 260 6.12 -2.29 18.80
C ARG A 260 4.92 -2.61 19.69
N SER A 261 4.56 -1.69 20.58
CA SER A 261 3.38 -1.82 21.44
C SER A 261 2.07 -1.79 20.62
N LEU A 262 2.00 -0.94 19.58
CA LEU A 262 0.89 -0.94 18.61
C LEU A 262 0.80 -2.26 17.83
N ILE A 263 1.94 -2.84 17.44
CA ILE A 263 1.96 -4.14 16.76
C ILE A 263 1.54 -5.27 17.71
N LYS A 264 1.89 -5.17 18.99
CA LYS A 264 1.64 -6.21 20.00
C LYS A 264 0.19 -6.25 20.49
N GLU A 265 -0.48 -5.10 20.57
CA GLU A 265 -1.81 -4.97 21.19
C GLU A 265 -2.92 -5.81 20.54
N ASP A 266 -4.03 -5.99 21.25
CA ASP A 266 -5.13 -6.90 20.85
C ASP A 266 -6.46 -6.17 20.61
N SER A 267 -6.48 -4.83 20.69
CA SER A 267 -7.75 -4.09 20.71
C SER A 267 -8.20 -3.57 19.34
N VAL A 268 -7.31 -2.96 18.53
CA VAL A 268 -7.74 -2.31 17.28
C VAL A 268 -6.83 -2.65 16.10
N LEU A 269 -5.55 -2.32 16.19
CA LEU A 269 -4.58 -2.52 15.11
C LEU A 269 -3.83 -3.83 15.28
N GLY A 270 -3.32 -4.10 16.48
CA GLY A 270 -2.25 -5.06 16.70
C GLY A 270 -2.60 -6.52 16.44
N LEU A 271 -1.55 -7.34 16.42
CA LEU A 271 -1.58 -8.78 16.18
C LEU A 271 -2.08 -9.59 17.39
N GLY A 272 -2.08 -9.01 18.60
CA GLY A 272 -2.52 -9.67 19.83
C GLY A 272 -1.52 -10.71 20.33
N VAL A 273 -0.24 -10.37 20.29
CA VAL A 273 0.84 -11.30 20.63
C VAL A 273 1.14 -11.23 22.12
N ASN A 274 0.81 -12.29 22.85
CA ASN A 274 1.13 -12.45 24.27
C ASN A 274 0.67 -11.28 25.15
N CYS A 275 -0.38 -10.57 24.73
CA CYS A 275 -1.01 -9.50 25.47
C CYS A 275 -2.48 -9.38 25.08
N THR A 276 -3.33 -9.08 26.07
CA THR A 276 -4.74 -8.78 25.87
C THR A 276 -5.00 -7.37 26.34
N GLY A 277 -5.65 -6.57 25.50
CA GLY A 277 -5.97 -5.17 25.78
C GLY A 277 -5.37 -4.23 24.75
N ASP A 278 -5.38 -2.95 25.09
CA ASP A 278 -4.81 -1.89 24.27
C ASP A 278 -3.30 -1.73 24.49
N ILE A 279 -2.71 -0.79 23.78
CA ILE A 279 -1.30 -0.40 23.90
C ILE A 279 -0.84 -0.07 25.33
N THR A 280 -1.73 0.38 26.23
CA THR A 280 -1.38 0.68 27.63
C THR A 280 -1.16 -0.60 28.43
N ALA A 281 -1.94 -1.63 28.16
CA ALA A 281 -1.75 -2.98 28.70
C ALA A 281 -0.58 -3.72 28.00
N CYS A 282 -0.35 -3.42 26.72
CA CYS A 282 0.60 -4.12 25.85
C CYS A 282 1.91 -3.39 25.61
N ASN A 283 2.30 -2.49 26.52
CA ASN A 283 3.50 -1.69 26.36
C ASN A 283 4.78 -2.55 26.29
N CYS A 284 5.68 -2.19 25.38
CA CYS A 284 7.01 -2.76 25.26
C CYS A 284 7.98 -2.02 26.21
N PRO A 285 8.68 -2.74 27.10
CA PRO A 285 9.53 -2.15 28.14
C PRO A 285 10.74 -1.40 27.59
#